data_AF-A0A535ZP27-F1
#
_entry.id   AF-A0A535ZP27-F1
#
_cell.length_a   1.000
_cell.length_b   1.000
_cell.length_c   1.000
_cell.angle_alpha   90.00
_cell.angle_beta   90.00
_cell.angle_gamma   90.00
#
_symmetry.space_group_name_H-M   'P 1'
#
loop_
_entity.id
_entity.type
_entity.pdbx_description
1 polymer ?
#
loop_
_entity_poly.entity_id
_entity_poly.type
_entity_poly.pdbx_seq_one_letter_code
_entity_poly.pdbx_strand_id
1 'polypeptide(L)'
;FEMEEILYELRDHSSGLNAGRWDYIFSIIKKFRNRPDFVLPDRAQVTMTVPFMRAYTLLLVKTCHKRGAHAMGGMAAFIPSRRDAEVNRVAMAKVKEDKDREAGDGFDGTWVAHPDLVEIATEAFDRILGDSPNQLERQRPDVQVTAGQLIDVRVPGATITEGGLRLDVSVGIQYIESWMRGVGAAAINNLMEDVATAEISRSQVWQWCRHAARLAEGASVSADLVRELADEEMTSLRTKHGEELWKKGRFSEARQVFEEVALAEEFPEFLTLVAQRYID
;
A
#
# COMPACT_ATOMS: atom_id res chain seq x y z
N PHE A 1 -16.43 8.14 1.21
CA PHE A 1 -17.76 8.73 0.91
C PHE A 1 -18.75 8.54 2.04
N GLU A 2 -18.66 7.46 2.82
CA GLU A 2 -19.68 7.11 3.83
C GLU A 2 -19.09 7.06 5.25
N MET A 3 -18.04 7.84 5.54
CA MET A 3 -17.34 7.74 6.83
C MET A 3 -18.25 8.17 8.01
N GLU A 4 -19.10 9.17 7.82
CA GLU A 4 -20.03 9.61 8.87
C GLU A 4 -21.13 8.56 9.12
N GLU A 5 -21.65 7.96 8.06
CA GLU A 5 -22.67 6.93 8.10
C GLU A 5 -22.13 5.64 8.72
N ILE A 6 -20.90 5.22 8.36
CA ILE A 6 -20.22 4.07 8.98
C ILE A 6 -20.08 4.28 10.50
N LEU A 7 -19.62 5.46 10.92
CA LEU A 7 -19.52 5.79 12.35
C LEU A 7 -20.88 5.83 13.04
N TYR A 8 -21.92 6.30 12.34
CA TYR A 8 -23.27 6.34 12.88
C TYR A 8 -23.86 4.94 13.07
N GLU A 9 -23.74 4.06 12.07
CA GLU A 9 -24.27 2.70 12.15
C GLU A 9 -23.51 1.84 13.18
N LEU A 10 -22.22 2.12 13.39
CA LEU A 10 -21.39 1.43 14.38
C LEU A 10 -21.24 2.20 15.71
N ARG A 11 -22.01 3.26 15.96
CA ARG A 11 -21.79 4.22 17.06
C ARG A 11 -21.65 3.62 18.46
N ASP A 12 -22.33 2.50 18.73
CA ASP A 12 -22.29 1.85 20.05
C ASP A 12 -21.03 0.98 20.24
N HIS A 13 -20.25 0.75 19.18
CA HIS A 13 -19.13 -0.20 19.15
C HIS A 13 -17.87 0.33 18.45
N SER A 14 -17.95 1.46 17.75
CA SER A 14 -16.81 2.03 17.03
C SER A 14 -15.89 2.78 17.99
N SER A 15 -14.58 2.58 17.82
CA SER A 15 -13.53 3.38 18.45
C SER A 15 -12.84 4.34 17.48
N GLY A 16 -13.25 4.40 16.21
CA GLY A 16 -12.58 5.22 15.21
C GLY A 16 -12.49 4.62 13.82
N LEU A 17 -11.69 5.28 12.98
CA LEU A 17 -11.32 4.85 11.62
C LEU A 17 -9.80 4.93 11.45
N ASN A 18 -9.28 4.14 10.51
CA ASN A 18 -7.85 4.11 10.18
C ASN A 18 -7.59 4.51 8.73
N ALA A 19 -6.52 5.28 8.51
CA ALA A 19 -6.03 5.65 7.20
C ALA A 19 -5.07 4.60 6.62
N GLY A 20 -5.54 3.77 5.69
CA GLY A 20 -4.70 2.86 4.90
C GLY A 20 -4.19 3.46 3.59
N ARG A 21 -3.03 2.98 3.10
CA ARG A 21 -2.49 3.32 1.77
C ARG A 21 -2.83 2.25 0.73
N TRP A 22 -2.25 1.05 0.88
CA TRP A 22 -2.31 -0.01 -0.14
C TRP A 22 -3.73 -0.48 -0.45
N ASP A 23 -4.51 -0.85 0.58
CA ASP A 23 -5.91 -1.24 0.38
C ASP A 23 -6.76 -0.13 -0.25
N TYR A 24 -6.49 1.13 0.10
CA TYR A 24 -7.25 2.25 -0.43
C TYR A 24 -6.99 2.42 -1.94
N ILE A 25 -5.72 2.44 -2.37
CA ILE A 25 -5.39 2.60 -3.80
C ILE A 25 -5.69 1.34 -4.61
N PHE A 26 -5.60 0.15 -4.00
CA PHE A 26 -6.12 -1.09 -4.56
C PHE A 26 -7.64 -0.98 -4.81
N SER A 27 -8.40 -0.50 -3.83
CA SER A 27 -9.85 -0.32 -3.94
C SER A 27 -10.22 0.70 -5.04
N ILE A 28 -9.44 1.78 -5.19
CA ILE A 28 -9.60 2.73 -6.31
C ILE A 28 -9.44 2.01 -7.65
N ILE A 29 -8.37 1.25 -7.85
CA ILE A 29 -8.18 0.48 -9.08
C ILE A 29 -9.34 -0.49 -9.27
N LYS A 30 -9.69 -1.29 -8.26
CA LYS A 30 -10.78 -2.27 -8.33
C LYS A 30 -12.11 -1.62 -8.73
N LYS A 31 -12.46 -0.49 -8.11
CA LYS A 31 -13.75 0.19 -8.34
C LYS A 31 -13.81 0.89 -9.69
N PHE A 32 -12.71 1.50 -10.12
CA PHE A 32 -12.63 2.30 -11.35
C PHE A 32 -11.88 1.59 -12.49
N ARG A 33 -11.70 0.27 -12.41
CA ARG A 33 -10.90 -0.56 -13.33
C ARG A 33 -11.19 -0.38 -14.81
N ASN A 34 -12.42 -0.01 -15.19
CA ASN A 34 -12.84 0.18 -16.59
C ASN A 34 -12.70 1.64 -17.07
N ARG A 35 -12.15 2.54 -16.26
CA ARG A 35 -12.00 3.96 -16.56
C ARG A 35 -10.53 4.28 -16.89
N PRO A 36 -10.17 4.62 -18.14
CA PRO A 36 -8.79 4.93 -18.52
C PRO A 36 -8.24 6.20 -17.88
N ASP A 37 -9.10 7.13 -17.46
CA ASP A 37 -8.77 8.33 -16.68
C ASP A 37 -8.49 8.05 -15.20
N PHE A 38 -8.65 6.79 -14.74
CA PHE A 38 -8.34 6.36 -13.37
C PHE A 38 -7.07 5.50 -13.28
N VAL A 39 -6.26 5.45 -14.35
CA VAL A 39 -4.98 4.74 -14.34
C VAL A 39 -4.01 5.42 -13.38
N LEU A 40 -3.55 4.68 -12.36
CA LEU A 40 -2.58 5.19 -11.39
C LEU A 40 -1.14 5.06 -11.94
N PRO A 41 -0.23 5.98 -11.57
CA PRO A 41 1.20 5.85 -11.82
C PRO A 41 1.79 4.77 -10.90
N ASP A 42 3.12 4.59 -10.90
CA ASP A 42 3.78 3.68 -9.94
C ASP A 42 3.28 3.92 -8.50
N ARG A 43 2.79 2.88 -7.81
CA ARG A 43 2.27 2.96 -6.44
C ARG A 43 3.19 3.63 -5.45
N ALA A 44 4.51 3.53 -5.65
CA ALA A 44 5.51 4.21 -4.84
C ALA A 44 5.35 5.74 -4.87
N GLN A 45 4.94 6.29 -6.01
CA GLN A 45 4.70 7.71 -6.25
C GLN A 45 3.32 8.17 -5.74
N VAL A 46 2.38 7.24 -5.52
CA VAL A 46 1.07 7.52 -4.91
C VAL A 46 1.18 7.57 -3.38
N THR A 47 1.89 8.58 -2.87
CA THR A 47 2.15 8.79 -1.43
C THR A 47 0.92 9.34 -0.69
N MET A 48 0.97 9.40 0.64
CA MET A 48 -0.10 10.03 1.44
C MET A 48 -0.20 11.56 1.26
N THR A 49 0.76 12.18 0.54
CA THR A 49 0.80 13.62 0.29
C THR A 49 0.26 14.03 -1.08
N VAL A 50 0.00 13.07 -1.98
CA VAL A 50 -0.63 13.40 -3.27
C VAL A 50 -2.06 13.92 -3.05
N PRO A 51 -2.61 14.76 -3.95
CA PRO A 51 -3.81 15.54 -3.67
C PRO A 51 -5.02 14.74 -3.15
N PHE A 52 -5.38 13.63 -3.80
CA PHE A 52 -6.56 12.85 -3.39
C PHE A 52 -6.34 12.07 -2.09
N MET A 53 -5.14 11.55 -1.84
CA MET A 53 -4.78 10.89 -0.57
C MET A 53 -4.74 11.89 0.58
N ARG A 54 -4.29 13.12 0.31
CA ARG A 54 -4.33 14.22 1.27
C ARG A 54 -5.75 14.62 1.61
N ALA A 55 -6.61 14.75 0.61
CA ALA A 55 -8.03 15.03 0.80
C ALA A 55 -8.72 13.93 1.64
N TYR A 56 -8.43 12.66 1.33
CA TYR A 56 -8.91 11.50 2.06
C TYR A 56 -8.51 11.53 3.54
N THR A 57 -7.23 11.67 3.84
CA THR A 57 -6.72 11.62 5.22
C THR A 57 -7.24 12.78 6.07
N LEU A 58 -7.27 14.00 5.52
CA LEU A 58 -7.80 15.18 6.23
C LEU A 58 -9.31 15.04 6.48
N LEU A 59 -10.06 14.51 5.52
CA LEU A 59 -11.49 14.27 5.71
C LEU A 59 -11.74 13.20 6.78
N LEU A 60 -10.92 12.16 6.84
CA LEU A 60 -11.01 11.11 7.86
C LEU A 60 -10.83 11.70 9.26
N VAL A 61 -9.76 12.47 9.50
CA VAL A 61 -9.50 13.14 10.78
C VAL A 61 -10.69 14.02 11.19
N LYS A 62 -11.13 14.91 10.30
CA LYS A 62 -12.29 15.79 10.56
C LYS A 62 -13.54 14.99 10.91
N THR A 63 -13.80 13.91 10.17
CA THR A 63 -15.01 13.09 10.34
C THR A 63 -15.01 12.36 11.68
N CYS A 64 -13.90 11.70 12.03
CA CYS A 64 -13.74 11.01 13.30
C CYS A 64 -13.92 11.97 14.49
N HIS A 65 -13.21 13.10 14.48
CA HIS A 65 -13.23 14.04 15.61
C HIS A 65 -14.60 14.71 15.80
N LYS A 66 -15.30 15.03 14.70
CA LYS A 66 -16.69 15.52 14.74
C LYS A 66 -17.64 14.55 15.45
N ARG A 67 -17.33 13.25 15.41
CA ARG A 67 -18.12 12.18 16.03
C ARG A 67 -17.54 11.70 17.38
N GLY A 68 -16.48 12.32 17.88
CA GLY A 68 -15.81 11.91 19.12
C GLY A 68 -15.13 10.54 19.02
N ALA A 69 -14.77 10.11 17.80
CA ALA A 69 -14.10 8.85 17.53
C ALA A 69 -12.64 9.10 17.12
N HIS A 70 -11.74 8.13 17.32
CA HIS A 70 -10.33 8.30 16.98
C HIS A 70 -10.06 8.23 15.47
N ALA A 71 -9.11 9.01 15.01
CA ALA A 71 -8.51 8.94 13.68
C ALA A 71 -7.11 8.34 13.78
N MET A 72 -6.90 7.16 13.19
CA MET A 72 -5.61 6.48 13.21
C MET A 72 -4.85 6.67 11.89
N GLY A 73 -3.56 7.02 11.98
CA GLY A 73 -2.64 7.18 10.85
C GLY A 73 -2.22 5.86 10.20
N GLY A 74 -1.37 5.94 9.19
CA GLY A 74 -0.98 4.81 8.37
C GLY A 74 0.19 3.99 8.92
N MET A 75 0.50 2.90 8.20
CA MET A 75 1.60 1.99 8.51
C MET A 75 2.97 2.55 8.09
N ALA A 76 3.97 2.43 8.96
CA ALA A 76 5.39 2.41 8.58
C ALA A 76 5.93 0.98 8.62
N ALA A 77 6.16 0.40 7.44
CA ALA A 77 6.47 -1.02 7.26
C ALA A 77 7.98 -1.35 7.24
N PHE A 78 8.86 -0.36 7.40
CA PHE A 78 10.30 -0.56 7.24
C PHE A 78 10.89 -1.51 8.30
N ILE A 79 11.71 -2.45 7.85
CA ILE A 79 12.49 -3.37 8.67
C ILE A 79 13.94 -2.88 8.65
N PRO A 80 14.49 -2.38 9.78
CA PRO A 80 15.87 -1.90 9.80
C PRO A 80 16.89 -2.97 9.41
N SER A 81 17.75 -2.61 8.48
CA SER A 81 18.86 -3.44 8.02
C SER A 81 19.95 -3.51 9.08
N ARG A 82 20.42 -4.72 9.41
CA ARG A 82 21.58 -4.92 10.29
C ARG A 82 22.92 -4.74 9.57
N ARG A 83 22.91 -4.60 8.25
CA ARG A 83 24.11 -4.58 7.39
C ARG A 83 24.32 -3.26 6.66
N ASP A 84 23.29 -2.42 6.58
CA ASP A 84 23.30 -1.20 5.78
C ASP A 84 22.76 -0.02 6.60
N ALA A 85 23.69 0.77 7.13
CA ALA A 85 23.36 1.94 7.94
C ALA A 85 22.77 3.09 7.12
N GLU A 86 23.09 3.18 5.83
CA GLU A 86 22.61 4.26 4.98
C GLU A 86 21.14 4.04 4.58
N VAL A 87 20.77 2.79 4.25
CA VAL A 87 19.36 2.42 4.04
C VAL A 87 18.53 2.73 5.28
N ASN A 88 19.05 2.44 6.48
CA ASN A 88 18.38 2.81 7.72
C ASN A 88 18.23 4.32 7.86
N ARG A 89 19.30 5.09 7.63
CA ARG A 89 19.27 6.54 7.76
C ARG A 89 18.21 7.17 6.87
N VAL A 90 18.15 6.77 5.60
CA VAL A 90 17.17 7.27 4.63
C VAL A 90 15.75 6.86 5.02
N ALA A 91 15.53 5.59 5.34
CA ALA A 91 14.20 5.09 5.68
C ALA A 91 13.68 5.69 7.00
N MET A 92 14.50 5.77 8.04
CA MET A 92 14.13 6.36 9.32
C MET A 92 13.78 7.85 9.19
N ALA A 93 14.52 8.61 8.37
CA ALA A 93 14.17 10.00 8.08
C ALA A 93 12.80 10.10 7.41
N LYS A 94 12.48 9.18 6.50
CA LYS A 94 11.18 9.15 5.84
C LYS A 94 10.04 8.76 6.80
N VAL A 95 10.26 7.75 7.65
CA VAL A 95 9.31 7.38 8.71
C VAL A 95 9.04 8.58 9.61
N LYS A 96 10.08 9.28 10.07
CA LYS A 96 9.94 10.47 10.92
C LYS A 96 9.11 11.56 10.24
N GLU A 97 9.44 11.91 8.98
CA GLU A 97 8.69 12.91 8.22
C GLU A 97 7.21 12.53 8.10
N ASP A 98 6.93 11.25 7.83
CA ASP A 98 5.57 10.76 7.68
C ASP A 98 4.80 10.79 9.01
N LYS A 99 5.43 10.44 10.15
CA LYS A 99 4.80 10.44 11.47
C LYS A 99 4.61 11.85 12.03
N ASP A 100 5.57 12.74 11.82
CA ASP A 100 5.43 14.16 12.17
C ASP A 100 4.26 14.80 11.41
N ARG A 101 4.08 14.45 10.13
CA ARG A 101 2.93 14.92 9.35
C ARG A 101 1.62 14.38 9.90
N GLU A 102 1.53 13.07 10.20
CA GLU A 102 0.30 12.47 10.75
C GLU A 102 -0.08 13.10 12.09
N ALA A 103 0.85 13.18 13.04
CA ALA A 103 0.63 13.88 14.31
C ALA A 103 0.24 15.35 14.07
N GLY A 104 0.96 16.02 13.17
CA GLY A 104 0.72 17.39 12.74
C GLY A 104 -0.62 17.61 12.03
N ASP A 105 -1.28 16.59 11.49
CA ASP A 105 -2.62 16.68 10.87
C ASP A 105 -3.78 16.48 11.85
N GLY A 106 -3.50 15.91 13.02
CA GLY A 106 -4.53 15.61 14.01
C GLY A 106 -4.89 14.14 14.12
N PHE A 107 -4.08 13.21 13.59
CA PHE A 107 -4.29 11.80 13.92
C PHE A 107 -4.05 11.54 15.41
N ASP A 108 -4.80 10.64 16.02
CA ASP A 108 -4.68 10.31 17.45
C ASP A 108 -3.60 9.26 17.73
N GLY A 109 -3.20 8.51 16.71
CA GLY A 109 -2.12 7.54 16.77
C GLY A 109 -1.68 7.09 15.39
N THR A 110 -0.73 6.17 15.32
CA THR A 110 -0.13 5.67 14.08
C THR A 110 0.24 4.18 14.17
N TRP A 111 0.53 3.54 13.04
CA TRP A 111 1.02 2.16 12.97
C TRP A 111 2.51 2.06 12.58
N VAL A 112 3.17 1.05 13.15
CA VAL A 112 4.52 0.59 12.77
C VAL A 112 4.54 -0.94 12.71
N ALA A 113 5.33 -1.51 11.79
CA ALA A 113 5.42 -2.97 11.63
C ALA A 113 6.61 -3.58 12.37
N HIS A 114 7.53 -2.76 12.91
CA HIS A 114 8.74 -3.22 13.56
C HIS A 114 9.00 -2.47 14.88
N PRO A 115 9.41 -3.14 15.97
CA PRO A 115 9.67 -2.52 17.26
C PRO A 115 10.65 -1.34 17.23
N ASP A 116 11.71 -1.45 16.42
CA ASP A 116 12.72 -0.38 16.25
C ASP A 116 12.14 0.95 15.70
N LEU A 117 10.89 0.97 15.21
CA LEU A 117 10.21 2.20 14.76
C LEU A 117 9.32 2.82 15.84
N VAL A 118 9.10 2.14 16.97
CA VAL A 118 8.18 2.59 18.03
C VAL A 118 8.64 3.94 18.59
N GLU A 119 9.92 4.09 18.93
CA GLU A 119 10.45 5.33 19.50
C GLU A 119 10.24 6.54 18.56
N ILE A 120 10.58 6.39 17.27
CA ILE A 120 10.39 7.45 16.27
C ILE A 120 8.91 7.85 16.14
N ALA A 121 8.01 6.87 16.17
CA ALA A 121 6.57 7.13 16.11
C ALA A 121 6.07 7.82 17.39
N THR A 122 6.44 7.31 18.57
CA THR A 122 6.07 7.88 19.86
C THR A 122 6.54 9.32 19.99
N GLU A 123 7.81 9.61 19.68
CA GLU A 123 8.35 10.97 19.73
C GLU A 123 7.59 11.97 18.84
N ALA A 124 7.10 11.53 17.67
CA ALA A 124 6.31 12.39 16.78
C ALA A 124 4.98 12.81 17.41
N PHE A 125 4.33 11.89 18.12
CA PHE A 125 3.05 12.14 18.77
C PHE A 125 3.23 12.87 20.12
N ASP A 126 4.22 12.50 20.94
CA ASP A 126 4.53 13.16 22.21
C ASP A 126 4.75 14.68 22.03
N ARG A 127 5.44 15.08 20.94
CA ARG A 127 5.68 16.49 20.61
C ARG A 127 4.40 17.31 20.42
N ILE A 128 3.33 16.68 19.94
CA ILE A 128 2.06 17.35 19.62
C ILE A 128 1.03 17.16 20.75
N LEU A 129 0.99 15.99 21.37
CA LEU A 129 0.03 15.63 22.40
C LEU A 129 0.32 16.30 23.74
N GLY A 130 1.59 16.45 24.12
CA GLY A 130 1.96 16.86 25.48
C GLY A 130 1.37 15.89 26.50
N ASP A 131 0.57 16.40 27.45
CA ASP A 131 -0.12 15.58 28.46
C ASP A 131 -1.47 15.00 27.96
N SER A 132 -1.91 15.36 26.75
CA SER A 132 -3.21 14.93 26.21
C SER A 132 -3.15 13.48 25.73
N PRO A 133 -4.15 12.62 26.01
CA PRO A 133 -4.13 11.23 25.59
C PRO A 133 -4.43 11.03 24.09
N ASN A 134 -4.95 12.05 23.40
CA ASN A 134 -5.33 12.04 21.98
C ASN A 134 -5.57 13.48 21.48
N GLN A 135 -5.97 13.64 20.22
CA GLN A 135 -6.23 14.91 19.54
C GLN A 135 -7.73 15.14 19.22
N LEU A 136 -8.68 14.48 19.91
CA LEU A 136 -10.12 14.58 19.63
C LEU A 136 -10.66 16.02 19.62
N GLU A 137 -10.07 16.93 20.40
CA GLU A 137 -10.46 18.35 20.44
C GLU A 137 -10.11 19.10 19.14
N ARG A 138 -9.26 18.53 18.28
CA ARG A 138 -8.81 19.12 17.02
C ARG A 138 -9.84 18.92 15.92
N GLN A 139 -10.89 19.72 15.94
CA GLN A 139 -12.08 19.56 15.08
C GLN A 139 -11.92 19.88 13.58
N ARG A 140 -10.75 20.42 13.15
CA ARG A 140 -10.41 20.71 11.74
C ARG A 140 -11.50 21.43 10.91
N PRO A 141 -12.06 22.57 11.36
CA PRO A 141 -13.07 23.31 10.57
C PRO A 141 -12.53 23.89 9.25
N ASP A 142 -11.19 24.06 9.16
CA ASP A 142 -10.44 24.47 7.98
C ASP A 142 -10.52 23.46 6.82
N VAL A 143 -10.76 22.18 7.12
CA VAL A 143 -10.78 21.12 6.10
C VAL A 143 -12.12 21.11 5.39
N GLN A 144 -12.13 21.40 4.09
CA GLN A 144 -13.29 21.31 3.22
C GLN A 144 -12.93 20.43 2.02
N VAL A 145 -13.41 19.20 2.02
CA VAL A 145 -13.10 18.19 1.00
C VAL A 145 -14.34 17.92 0.17
N THR A 146 -14.20 18.00 -1.15
CA THR A 146 -15.24 17.69 -2.12
C THR A 146 -15.13 16.26 -2.61
N ALA A 147 -16.23 15.70 -3.11
CA ALA A 147 -16.24 14.40 -3.77
C ALA A 147 -15.22 14.31 -4.91
N GLY A 148 -15.11 15.36 -5.73
CA GLY A 148 -14.18 15.43 -6.84
C GLY A 148 -12.71 15.31 -6.42
N GLN A 149 -12.32 15.92 -5.29
CA GLN A 149 -10.95 15.81 -4.78
C GLN A 149 -10.59 14.38 -4.34
N LEU A 150 -11.57 13.58 -3.88
CA LEU A 150 -11.32 12.20 -3.45
C LEU A 150 -11.08 11.22 -4.60
N ILE A 151 -11.53 11.58 -5.81
CA ILE A 151 -11.46 10.74 -7.02
C ILE A 151 -10.58 11.34 -8.10
N ASP A 152 -9.94 12.49 -7.84
CA ASP A 152 -8.96 13.07 -8.74
C ASP A 152 -7.61 12.36 -8.58
N VAL A 153 -7.49 11.21 -9.22
CA VAL A 153 -6.32 10.33 -9.07
C VAL A 153 -5.06 10.82 -9.82
N ARG A 154 -5.10 12.03 -10.39
CA ARG A 154 -3.93 12.63 -11.05
C ARG A 154 -2.86 12.94 -10.02
N VAL A 155 -1.66 12.42 -10.24
CA VAL A 155 -0.47 12.72 -9.44
C VAL A 155 0.50 13.53 -10.29
N PRO A 156 0.68 14.84 -10.04
CA PRO A 156 1.54 15.70 -10.86
C PRO A 156 2.97 15.17 -10.96
N GLY A 157 3.50 15.08 -12.17
CA GLY A 157 4.87 14.64 -12.45
C GLY A 157 5.10 13.14 -12.27
N ALA A 158 4.06 12.36 -11.90
CA ALA A 158 4.21 10.94 -11.71
C ALA A 158 4.18 10.16 -13.03
N THR A 159 4.86 9.03 -13.04
CA THR A 159 5.05 8.19 -14.21
C THR A 159 4.73 6.73 -13.92
N ILE A 160 4.50 5.97 -14.98
CA ILE A 160 4.56 4.51 -14.96
C ILE A 160 5.94 4.15 -15.51
N THR A 161 6.71 3.34 -14.79
CA THR A 161 8.08 2.98 -15.20
C THR A 161 8.24 1.47 -15.30
N GLU A 162 9.19 1.01 -16.12
CA GLU A 162 9.54 -0.42 -16.15
C GLU A 162 10.02 -0.88 -14.76
N GLY A 163 10.76 -0.02 -14.05
CA GLY A 163 11.19 -0.30 -12.67
C GLY A 163 10.01 -0.51 -11.71
N GLY A 164 8.95 0.29 -11.83
CA GLY A 164 7.72 0.12 -11.06
C GLY A 164 6.99 -1.18 -11.40
N LEU A 165 6.89 -1.51 -12.69
CA LEU A 165 6.31 -2.77 -13.16
C LEU A 165 7.08 -4.00 -12.66
N ARG A 166 8.41 -3.98 -12.79
CA ARG A 166 9.30 -5.03 -12.30
C ARG A 166 9.17 -5.20 -10.79
N LEU A 167 9.07 -4.10 -10.04
CA LEU A 167 8.86 -4.13 -8.60
C LEU A 167 7.54 -4.84 -8.23
N ASP A 168 6.45 -4.52 -8.93
CA ASP A 168 5.15 -5.15 -8.67
C ASP A 168 5.15 -6.65 -8.98
N VAL A 169 5.77 -7.05 -10.09
CA VAL A 169 5.94 -8.47 -10.44
C VAL A 169 6.75 -9.19 -9.37
N SER A 170 7.91 -8.63 -9.00
CA SER A 170 8.83 -9.23 -8.03
C SER A 170 8.20 -9.36 -6.64
N VAL A 171 7.56 -8.30 -6.13
CA VAL A 171 6.95 -8.28 -4.81
C VAL A 171 5.68 -9.13 -4.78
N GLY A 172 4.85 -9.08 -5.84
CA GLY A 172 3.64 -9.89 -5.96
C GLY A 172 3.95 -11.39 -5.87
N ILE A 173 4.93 -11.87 -6.65
CA ILE A 173 5.36 -13.27 -6.64
C ILE A 173 5.95 -13.67 -5.28
N GLN A 174 6.87 -12.87 -4.72
CA GLN A 174 7.49 -13.18 -3.42
C GLN A 174 6.47 -13.24 -2.28
N TYR A 175 5.51 -12.32 -2.27
CA TYR A 175 4.48 -12.32 -1.23
C TYR A 175 3.54 -13.52 -1.36
N ILE A 176 3.07 -13.82 -2.58
CA ILE A 176 2.21 -15.00 -2.82
C ILE A 176 2.94 -16.29 -2.39
N GLU A 177 4.23 -16.42 -2.71
CA GLU A 177 5.05 -17.56 -2.27
C GLU A 177 5.05 -17.70 -0.74
N SER A 178 5.34 -16.60 -0.03
CA SER A 178 5.36 -16.58 1.43
C SER A 178 4.00 -16.94 2.01
N TRP A 179 2.92 -16.35 1.47
CA TRP A 179 1.55 -16.59 1.90
C TRP A 179 1.13 -18.05 1.69
N MET A 180 1.49 -18.64 0.55
CA MET A 180 1.23 -20.05 0.22
C MET A 180 2.02 -21.05 1.10
N ARG A 181 3.05 -20.58 1.82
CA ARG A 181 3.74 -21.36 2.87
C ARG A 181 3.17 -21.09 4.28
N GLY A 182 2.06 -20.37 4.39
CA GLY A 182 1.42 -20.03 5.66
C GLY A 182 2.00 -18.80 6.36
N VAL A 183 2.81 -17.98 5.67
CA VAL A 183 3.45 -16.78 6.24
C VAL A 183 2.89 -15.52 5.56
N GLY A 184 1.90 -14.90 6.19
CA GLY A 184 1.23 -13.69 5.67
C GLY A 184 1.86 -12.35 6.06
N ALA A 185 2.93 -12.37 6.88
CA ALA A 185 3.75 -11.20 7.17
C ALA A 185 5.16 -11.48 6.63
N ALA A 186 5.48 -10.92 5.47
CA ALA A 186 6.65 -11.29 4.68
C ALA A 186 7.68 -10.17 4.65
N ALA A 187 8.93 -10.47 5.04
CA ALA A 187 10.03 -9.53 4.91
C ALA A 187 10.55 -9.51 3.46
N ILE A 188 10.16 -8.50 2.68
CA ILE A 188 10.54 -8.35 1.27
C ILE A 188 11.17 -6.97 1.09
N ASN A 189 12.39 -6.92 0.54
CA ASN A 189 13.10 -5.66 0.26
C ASN A 189 13.16 -4.67 1.46
N ASN A 190 13.40 -5.19 2.67
CA ASN A 190 13.40 -4.44 3.94
C ASN A 190 12.06 -3.80 4.31
N LEU A 191 10.95 -4.33 3.79
CA LEU A 191 9.59 -3.97 4.19
C LEU A 191 8.89 -5.21 4.74
N MET A 192 8.09 -5.02 5.78
CA MET A 192 7.17 -6.02 6.29
C MET A 192 5.88 -5.92 5.48
N GLU A 193 5.79 -6.77 4.46
CA GLU A 193 4.68 -6.77 3.52
C GLU A 193 3.54 -7.68 4.00
N ASP A 194 2.32 -7.24 3.75
CA ASP A 194 1.08 -8.00 3.94
C ASP A 194 0.33 -8.19 2.61
N VAL A 195 -0.89 -8.71 2.68
CA VAL A 195 -1.67 -9.05 1.50
C VAL A 195 -2.03 -7.82 0.67
N ALA A 196 -2.19 -6.66 1.30
CA ALA A 196 -2.54 -5.44 0.60
C ALA A 196 -1.42 -5.01 -0.35
N THR A 197 -0.15 -5.29 -0.01
CA THR A 197 0.99 -5.06 -0.91
C THR A 197 0.90 -5.90 -2.18
N ALA A 198 0.56 -7.19 -2.07
CA ALA A 198 0.39 -8.03 -3.24
C ALA A 198 -0.86 -7.67 -4.04
N GLU A 199 -1.95 -7.27 -3.36
CA GLU A 199 -3.17 -6.78 -4.02
C GLU A 199 -2.91 -5.54 -4.85
N ILE A 200 -2.23 -4.53 -4.31
CA ILE A 200 -1.91 -3.35 -5.11
C ILE A 200 -0.94 -3.69 -6.26
N SER A 201 0.06 -4.53 -6.01
CA SER A 201 1.04 -4.92 -7.02
C SER A 201 0.36 -5.58 -8.23
N ARG A 202 -0.43 -6.64 -8.01
CA ARG A 202 -1.14 -7.31 -9.13
C ARG A 202 -2.19 -6.42 -9.76
N SER A 203 -2.82 -5.52 -9.01
CA SER A 203 -3.88 -4.65 -9.51
C SER A 203 -3.33 -3.54 -10.41
N GLN A 204 -2.15 -2.99 -10.12
CA GLN A 204 -1.47 -2.06 -11.02
C GLN A 204 -1.08 -2.74 -12.32
N VAL A 205 -0.47 -3.93 -12.25
CA VAL A 205 -0.13 -4.72 -13.44
C VAL A 205 -1.37 -4.98 -14.30
N TRP A 206 -2.45 -5.45 -13.68
CA TRP A 206 -3.72 -5.66 -14.38
C TRP A 206 -4.24 -4.37 -15.03
N GLN A 207 -4.24 -3.25 -14.29
CA GLN A 207 -4.75 -1.98 -14.80
C GLN A 207 -3.92 -1.47 -15.97
N TRP A 208 -2.59 -1.59 -15.89
CA TRP A 208 -1.68 -1.15 -16.94
C TRP A 208 -1.80 -2.01 -18.19
N CYS A 209 -1.93 -3.34 -18.06
CA CYS A 209 -2.24 -4.23 -19.17
C CYS A 209 -3.60 -3.87 -19.81
N ARG A 210 -4.65 -3.71 -18.98
CA ARG A 210 -6.03 -3.46 -19.44
C ARG A 210 -6.15 -2.19 -20.29
N HIS A 211 -5.42 -1.14 -19.92
CA HIS A 211 -5.46 0.17 -20.57
C HIS A 211 -4.27 0.45 -21.48
N ALA A 212 -3.42 -0.57 -21.75
CA ALA A 212 -2.19 -0.44 -22.53
C ALA A 212 -1.33 0.75 -22.08
N ALA A 213 -1.20 0.93 -20.76
CA ALA A 213 -0.58 2.09 -20.16
C ALA A 213 0.88 2.21 -20.62
N ARG A 214 1.33 3.46 -20.84
CA ARG A 214 2.63 3.73 -21.43
C ARG A 214 3.69 3.92 -20.34
N LEU A 215 4.74 3.12 -20.41
CA LEU A 215 5.95 3.26 -19.62
C LEU A 215 6.67 4.55 -20.02
N ALA A 216 7.35 5.19 -19.07
CA ALA A 216 8.19 6.36 -19.32
C ALA A 216 9.29 6.08 -20.35
N GLU A 217 9.76 4.83 -20.39
CA GLU A 217 10.74 4.28 -21.31
C GLU A 217 10.18 4.09 -22.73
N GLY A 218 8.86 4.20 -22.91
CA GLY A 218 8.20 4.37 -24.20
C GLY A 218 7.32 3.20 -24.64
N ALA A 219 7.55 1.99 -24.13
CA ALA A 219 6.74 0.81 -24.42
C ALA A 219 5.39 0.85 -23.68
N SER A 220 4.37 0.16 -24.21
CA SER A 220 3.12 -0.08 -23.49
C SER A 220 3.20 -1.38 -22.70
N VAL A 221 2.58 -1.41 -21.53
CA VAL A 221 2.48 -2.63 -20.71
C VAL A 221 1.58 -3.65 -21.41
N SER A 222 2.09 -4.87 -21.56
CA SER A 222 1.40 -6.01 -22.19
C SER A 222 1.60 -7.28 -21.36
N ALA A 223 0.76 -8.30 -21.58
CA ALA A 223 0.89 -9.58 -20.90
C ALA A 223 2.25 -10.25 -21.19
N ASP A 224 2.79 -10.09 -22.41
CA ASP A 224 4.08 -10.67 -22.79
C ASP A 224 5.24 -9.98 -22.06
N LEU A 225 5.21 -8.66 -21.95
CA LEU A 225 6.20 -7.91 -21.16
C LEU A 225 6.15 -8.32 -19.68
N VAL A 226 4.96 -8.52 -19.11
CA VAL A 226 4.82 -8.97 -17.72
C VAL A 226 5.42 -10.37 -17.53
N ARG A 227 5.20 -11.30 -18.46
CA ARG A 227 5.78 -12.65 -18.40
C ARG A 227 7.30 -12.63 -18.53
N GLU A 228 7.84 -11.81 -19.44
CA GLU A 228 9.28 -11.60 -19.61
C GLU A 228 9.91 -11.10 -18.30
N LEU A 229 9.34 -10.06 -17.70
CA LEU A 229 9.79 -9.55 -16.41
C LEU A 229 9.65 -10.61 -15.30
N ALA A 230 8.60 -11.43 -15.31
CA ALA A 230 8.45 -12.52 -14.35
C ALA A 230 9.54 -13.60 -14.52
N ASP A 231 9.95 -13.93 -15.74
CA ASP A 231 11.07 -14.85 -16.00
C ASP A 231 12.40 -14.30 -15.46
N GLU A 232 12.67 -13.02 -15.70
CA GLU A 232 13.86 -12.34 -15.19
C GLU A 232 13.88 -12.27 -13.66
N GLU A 233 12.76 -11.88 -13.05
CA GLU A 233 12.65 -11.81 -11.59
C GLU A 233 12.77 -13.18 -10.94
N MET A 234 12.15 -14.22 -11.52
CA MET A 234 12.31 -15.60 -11.02
C MET A 234 13.77 -16.06 -11.07
N THR A 235 14.50 -15.67 -12.12
CA THR A 235 15.94 -15.97 -12.26
C THR A 235 16.75 -15.24 -11.18
N SER A 236 16.51 -13.93 -11.01
CA SER A 236 17.14 -13.09 -9.98
C SER A 236 16.89 -13.62 -8.56
N LEU A 237 15.64 -13.98 -8.25
CA LEU A 237 15.23 -14.54 -6.96
C LEU A 237 15.88 -15.89 -6.69
N ARG A 238 15.97 -16.77 -7.70
CA ARG A 238 16.66 -18.05 -7.58
C ARG A 238 18.13 -17.86 -7.25
N THR A 239 18.81 -16.92 -7.91
CA THR A 239 20.20 -16.57 -7.59
C THR A 239 20.34 -16.02 -6.17
N LYS A 240 19.43 -15.13 -5.74
CA LYS A 240 19.44 -14.51 -4.41
C LYS A 240 19.21 -15.51 -3.29
N HIS A 241 18.25 -16.43 -3.45
CA HIS A 241 17.89 -17.42 -2.43
C HIS A 241 18.78 -18.67 -2.45
N GLY A 242 19.42 -18.95 -3.58
CA GLY A 242 20.19 -20.18 -3.80
C GLY A 242 19.30 -21.40 -4.00
N GLU A 243 19.90 -22.47 -4.55
CA GLU A 243 19.19 -23.67 -4.98
C GLU A 243 18.42 -24.40 -3.87
N GLU A 244 18.95 -24.40 -2.64
CA GLU A 244 18.32 -25.13 -1.55
C GLU A 244 17.01 -24.49 -1.10
N LEU A 245 17.00 -23.17 -0.88
CA LEU A 245 15.79 -22.44 -0.51
C LEU A 245 14.80 -22.41 -1.68
N TRP A 246 15.29 -22.25 -2.91
CA TRP A 246 14.44 -22.28 -4.10
C TRP A 246 13.64 -23.58 -4.22
N LYS A 247 14.29 -24.74 -4.02
CA LYS A 247 13.63 -26.06 -4.09
C LYS A 247 12.61 -26.30 -2.98
N LYS A 248 12.75 -25.65 -1.83
CA LYS A 248 11.80 -25.73 -0.71
C LYS A 248 10.67 -24.71 -0.82
N GLY A 249 10.82 -23.71 -1.68
CA GLY A 249 9.83 -22.66 -1.92
C GLY A 249 8.76 -23.08 -2.91
N ARG A 250 7.70 -22.26 -2.99
CA ARG A 250 6.56 -22.45 -3.90
C ARG A 250 6.56 -21.46 -5.07
N PHE A 251 7.75 -20.98 -5.48
CA PHE A 251 7.89 -19.87 -6.44
C PHE A 251 7.21 -20.13 -7.80
N SER A 252 7.28 -21.36 -8.33
CA SER A 252 6.63 -21.70 -9.60
C SER A 252 5.10 -21.60 -9.50
N GLU A 253 4.51 -22.07 -8.40
CA GLU A 253 3.06 -21.97 -8.16
C GLU A 253 2.67 -20.52 -7.88
N ALA A 254 3.49 -19.79 -7.12
CA ALA A 254 3.27 -18.38 -6.82
C ALA A 254 3.28 -17.51 -8.08
N ARG A 255 4.16 -17.81 -9.05
CA ARG A 255 4.13 -17.17 -10.37
C ARG A 255 2.85 -17.48 -11.13
N GLN A 256 2.39 -18.73 -11.13
CA GLN A 256 1.14 -19.10 -11.81
C GLN A 256 -0.05 -18.34 -11.21
N VAL A 257 -0.15 -18.28 -9.89
CA VAL A 257 -1.18 -17.50 -9.19
C VAL A 257 -1.06 -16.02 -9.55
N PHE A 258 0.14 -15.45 -9.51
CA PHE A 258 0.37 -14.05 -9.85
C PHE A 258 -0.10 -13.72 -11.28
N GLU A 259 0.30 -14.53 -12.27
CA GLU A 259 -0.13 -14.36 -13.65
C GLU A 259 -1.65 -14.48 -13.79
N GLU A 260 -2.28 -15.44 -13.09
CA GLU A 260 -3.75 -15.58 -13.09
C GLU A 260 -4.43 -14.31 -12.56
N VAL A 261 -3.94 -13.74 -11.45
CA VAL A 261 -4.59 -12.56 -10.84
C VAL A 261 -4.24 -11.22 -11.51
N ALA A 262 -3.08 -11.14 -12.16
CA ALA A 262 -2.58 -9.93 -12.80
C ALA A 262 -2.93 -9.84 -14.29
N LEU A 263 -3.12 -10.98 -14.98
CA LEU A 263 -3.34 -11.03 -16.43
C LEU A 263 -4.71 -11.60 -16.84
N ALA A 264 -5.60 -11.88 -15.89
CA ALA A 264 -6.97 -12.31 -16.19
C ALA A 264 -7.75 -11.27 -17.02
N GLU A 265 -8.65 -11.75 -17.87
CA GLU A 265 -9.56 -10.88 -18.64
C GLU A 265 -10.49 -10.06 -17.74
N GLU A 266 -11.05 -10.72 -16.72
CA GLU A 266 -11.82 -10.07 -15.66
C GLU A 266 -10.96 -9.88 -14.41
N PHE A 267 -11.11 -8.72 -13.75
CA PHE A 267 -10.38 -8.41 -12.52
C PHE A 267 -10.86 -9.30 -11.36
N PRO A 268 -10.02 -10.19 -10.79
CA PRO A 268 -10.41 -10.98 -9.64
C PRO A 268 -10.59 -10.09 -8.41
N GLU A 269 -11.63 -10.34 -7.60
CA GLU A 269 -11.95 -9.42 -6.50
C GLU A 269 -10.85 -9.36 -5.44
N PHE A 270 -10.28 -10.53 -5.11
CA PHE A 270 -9.17 -10.69 -4.17
C PHE A 270 -8.26 -11.83 -4.62
N LEU A 271 -6.95 -11.62 -4.54
CA LEU A 271 -5.95 -12.63 -4.88
C LEU A 271 -6.04 -13.86 -3.97
N THR A 272 -6.49 -13.67 -2.73
CA THR A 272 -6.58 -14.75 -1.74
C THR A 272 -7.58 -15.82 -2.15
N LEU A 273 -8.70 -15.46 -2.79
CA LEU A 273 -9.69 -16.41 -3.29
C LEU A 273 -9.10 -17.32 -4.38
N VAL A 274 -8.20 -16.79 -5.19
CA VAL A 274 -7.49 -17.54 -6.24
C VAL A 274 -6.40 -18.42 -5.62
N ALA A 275 -5.56 -17.83 -4.77
CA ALA A 275 -4.43 -18.51 -4.13
C ALA A 275 -4.87 -19.65 -3.19
N GLN A 276 -6.01 -19.53 -2.52
CA GLN A 276 -6.57 -20.60 -1.68
C GLN A 276 -6.78 -21.91 -2.43
N ARG A 277 -7.05 -21.87 -3.75
CA ARG A 277 -7.23 -23.10 -4.56
C ARG A 277 -5.93 -23.89 -4.73
N TYR A 278 -4.79 -23.30 -4.39
CA TYR A 278 -3.47 -23.91 -4.43
C TYR A 278 -3.00 -24.40 -3.04
N ILE A 279 -3.83 -24.27 -2.00
CA ILE A 279 -3.50 -24.66 -0.65
C ILE A 279 -4.55 -25.68 -0.20
N ASP A 280 -4.09 -26.84 0.29
CA ASP A 280 -4.94 -27.92 0.82
C ASP A 280 -5.67 -27.51 2.11
#